data_AF-A0A961LQH9-F1
#
_entry.id   AF-A0A961LQH9-F1
#
_cell.length_a   1.000
_cell.length_b   1.000
_cell.length_c   1.000
_cell.angle_alpha   90.00
_cell.angle_beta   90.00
_cell.angle_gamma   90.00
#
_symmetry.space_group_name_H-M   'P 1'
#
loop_
_entity.id
_entity.type
_entity.pdbx_description
1 polymer ?
#
loop_
_entity_poly.entity_id
_entity_poly.type
_entity_poly.pdbx_seq_one_letter_code
_entity_poly.pdbx_strand_id
1 'polypeptide(L)'
;YTSGVYGNFGQANYGAAKMGVVGLMNTLCIEGMKNGIRVNCLAPTAATRMTEDIMTEEMLAALNPRHVTPAAIFLVSREAPNRTVMFAGGGTFSKLEIRESKGIFIAEDERDADRVAARFDEIGDMSASDHFTHGNEHIAKVLTNAQKATG
;
A
#
# COMPACT_ATOMS: atom_id res chain seq x y z
N TYR A 1 -6.42 -6.79 -7.03
CA TYR A 1 -5.58 -5.96 -6.14
C TYR A 1 -4.40 -5.39 -6.90
N THR A 2 -3.65 -6.21 -7.64
CA THR A 2 -2.57 -5.77 -8.56
C THR A 2 -2.96 -4.60 -9.45
N SER A 3 -4.14 -4.63 -10.09
CA SER A 3 -4.65 -3.51 -10.90
C SER A 3 -4.86 -2.21 -10.14
N GLY A 4 -5.11 -2.27 -8.82
CA GLY A 4 -5.25 -1.09 -7.98
C GLY A 4 -3.89 -0.56 -7.52
N VAL A 5 -2.98 -1.47 -7.15
CA VAL A 5 -1.66 -1.12 -6.59
C VAL A 5 -0.70 -0.66 -7.67
N TYR A 6 -0.68 -1.35 -8.82
CA TYR A 6 0.30 -1.16 -9.89
C TYR A 6 -0.32 -0.66 -11.19
N GLY A 7 -1.65 -0.57 -11.26
CA GLY A 7 -2.38 -0.30 -12.50
C GLY A 7 -2.56 -1.54 -13.37
N ASN A 8 -3.62 -1.54 -14.18
CA ASN A 8 -3.78 -2.49 -15.29
C ASN A 8 -4.63 -1.83 -16.39
N PHE A 9 -4.25 -2.03 -17.65
CA PHE A 9 -4.94 -1.42 -18.78
C PHE A 9 -6.42 -1.82 -18.82
N GLY A 10 -7.31 -0.87 -19.12
CA GLY A 10 -8.76 -1.11 -19.18
C GLY A 10 -9.44 -1.35 -17.81
N GLN A 11 -8.72 -1.22 -16.69
CA GLN A 11 -9.24 -1.54 -15.35
C GLN A 11 -9.23 -0.35 -14.39
N ALA A 12 -9.40 0.88 -14.89
CA ALA A 12 -9.36 2.09 -14.05
C ALA A 12 -10.42 2.06 -12.91
N ASN A 13 -11.66 1.69 -13.23
CA ASN A 13 -12.73 1.52 -12.25
C ASN A 13 -12.43 0.43 -11.21
N TYR A 14 -11.94 -0.72 -11.67
CA TYR A 14 -11.60 -1.85 -10.82
C TYR A 14 -10.40 -1.54 -9.92
N GLY A 15 -9.36 -0.91 -10.45
CA GLY A 15 -8.17 -0.48 -9.71
C GLY A 15 -8.52 0.52 -8.62
N ALA A 16 -9.29 1.57 -8.95
CA ALA A 16 -9.78 2.56 -8.00
C ALA A 16 -10.58 1.91 -6.86
N ALA A 17 -11.53 1.02 -7.20
CA ALA A 17 -12.31 0.31 -6.20
C ALA A 17 -11.43 -0.54 -5.26
N LYS A 18 -10.42 -1.25 -5.79
CA LYS A 18 -9.53 -2.09 -4.98
C LYS A 18 -8.64 -1.28 -4.05
N MET A 19 -8.14 -0.11 -4.45
CA MET A 19 -7.42 0.77 -3.54
C MET A 19 -8.34 1.48 -2.54
N GLY A 20 -9.61 1.71 -2.91
CA GLY A 20 -10.64 2.17 -1.96
C GLY A 20 -10.80 1.23 -0.76
N VAL A 21 -10.69 -0.09 -0.96
CA VAL A 21 -10.71 -1.07 0.14
C VAL A 21 -9.52 -0.91 1.08
N VAL A 22 -8.32 -0.61 0.55
CA VAL A 22 -7.13 -0.34 1.37
C VAL A 22 -7.31 0.96 2.17
N GLY A 23 -7.86 2.01 1.54
CA GLY A 23 -8.22 3.25 2.22
C GLY A 23 -9.23 3.03 3.36
N LEU A 24 -10.27 2.22 3.11
CA LEU A 24 -11.25 1.84 4.13
C LEU A 24 -10.60 1.07 5.30
N MET A 25 -9.76 0.07 5.00
CA MET A 25 -8.99 -0.66 6.02
C MET A 25 -8.19 0.30 6.89
N ASN A 26 -7.48 1.26 6.28
CA ASN A 26 -6.62 2.19 7.00
C ASN A 26 -7.37 3.00 8.07
N THR A 27 -8.60 3.42 7.78
CA THR A 27 -9.46 4.14 8.73
C THR A 27 -10.03 3.19 9.78
N LEU A 28 -10.57 2.03 9.37
CA LEU A 28 -11.16 1.07 10.31
C LEU A 28 -10.14 0.49 11.30
N CYS A 29 -8.87 0.37 10.92
CA CYS A 29 -7.79 -0.01 11.84
C CYS A 29 -7.65 0.96 13.02
N ILE A 30 -7.90 2.27 12.79
CA ILE A 30 -7.79 3.32 13.80
C ILE A 30 -9.05 3.30 14.69
N GLU A 31 -10.22 3.30 14.07
CA GLU A 31 -11.51 3.31 14.77
C GLU A 31 -11.73 2.04 15.62
N GLY A 32 -11.29 0.90 15.10
CA GLY A 32 -11.42 -0.40 15.75
C GLY A 32 -10.43 -0.66 16.88
N MET A 33 -9.33 0.10 16.94
CA MET A 33 -8.20 -0.17 17.84
C MET A 33 -8.61 -0.24 19.31
N LYS A 34 -9.42 0.73 19.77
CA LYS A 34 -9.91 0.79 21.16
C LYS A 34 -10.79 -0.40 21.56
N ASN A 35 -11.37 -1.08 20.58
CA ASN A 35 -12.26 -2.23 20.77
C ASN A 35 -11.55 -3.57 20.51
N GLY A 36 -10.23 -3.56 20.26
CA GLY A 36 -9.48 -4.76 19.90
C GLY A 36 -9.82 -5.33 18.52
N ILE A 37 -10.49 -4.54 17.66
CA ILE A 37 -10.85 -4.95 16.30
C ILE A 37 -9.64 -4.72 15.39
N ARG A 38 -9.21 -5.79 14.69
CA ARG A 38 -8.12 -5.75 13.71
C ARG A 38 -8.70 -5.86 12.32
N VAL A 39 -8.17 -5.07 11.39
CA VAL A 39 -8.62 -5.04 10.00
C VAL A 39 -7.42 -5.21 9.09
N ASN A 40 -7.54 -6.12 8.13
CA ASN A 40 -6.50 -6.46 7.16
C ASN A 40 -7.12 -6.59 5.77
N CYS A 41 -6.30 -6.52 4.75
CA CYS A 41 -6.66 -6.74 3.36
C CYS A 41 -5.93 -7.96 2.81
N LEU A 42 -6.66 -8.86 2.16
CA LEU A 42 -6.11 -9.96 1.39
C LEU A 42 -6.11 -9.58 -0.09
N ALA A 43 -4.96 -9.70 -0.73
CA ALA A 43 -4.72 -9.48 -2.15
C ALA A 43 -4.45 -10.82 -2.86
N PRO A 44 -5.49 -11.61 -3.18
CA PRO A 44 -5.30 -12.94 -3.71
C PRO A 44 -4.88 -12.93 -5.19
N THR A 45 -4.04 -13.90 -5.55
CA THR A 45 -3.77 -14.30 -6.94
C THR A 45 -4.14 -15.78 -7.07
N ALA A 46 -5.24 -16.06 -7.77
CA ALA A 46 -5.80 -17.40 -7.87
C ALA A 46 -6.51 -17.63 -9.22
N ALA A 47 -6.56 -18.88 -9.64
CA ALA A 47 -7.41 -19.37 -10.71
C ALA A 47 -8.87 -19.30 -10.27
N THR A 48 -9.67 -18.58 -11.03
CA THR A 48 -11.11 -18.37 -10.81
C THR A 48 -11.79 -18.18 -12.16
N ARG A 49 -13.12 -18.25 -12.19
CA ARG A 49 -13.91 -17.86 -13.36
C ARG A 49 -13.60 -16.45 -13.90
N MET A 50 -13.07 -15.55 -13.06
CA MET A 50 -12.68 -14.20 -13.51
C MET A 50 -11.30 -14.15 -14.21
N THR A 51 -10.48 -15.20 -14.05
CA THR A 51 -9.10 -15.25 -14.55
C THR A 51 -8.87 -16.32 -15.61
N GLU A 52 -9.85 -17.21 -15.83
CA GLU A 52 -9.83 -18.29 -16.83
C GLU A 52 -9.52 -17.78 -18.25
N ASP A 53 -10.19 -16.72 -18.71
CA ASP A 53 -9.99 -16.19 -20.07
C ASP A 53 -8.72 -15.32 -20.23
N ILE A 54 -7.97 -15.10 -19.15
CA ILE A 54 -6.85 -14.14 -19.11
C ILE A 54 -5.52 -14.86 -18.86
N MET A 55 -5.55 -16.07 -18.31
CA MET A 55 -4.36 -16.83 -17.91
C MET A 55 -4.20 -18.09 -18.76
N THR A 56 -2.96 -18.54 -18.94
CA THR A 56 -2.70 -19.83 -19.57
C THR A 56 -3.12 -20.97 -18.64
N GLU A 57 -3.35 -22.16 -19.21
CA GLU A 57 -3.69 -23.35 -18.43
C GLU A 57 -2.60 -23.69 -17.38
N GLU A 58 -1.33 -23.51 -17.74
CA GLU A 58 -0.19 -23.67 -16.82
C GLU A 58 -0.27 -22.70 -15.62
N MET A 59 -0.57 -21.42 -15.88
CA MET A 59 -0.76 -20.43 -14.82
C MET A 59 -1.95 -20.77 -13.93
N LEU A 60 -3.08 -21.19 -14.51
CA LEU A 60 -4.27 -21.59 -13.76
C LEU A 60 -3.98 -22.79 -12.85
N ALA A 61 -3.22 -23.78 -13.34
CA ALA A 61 -2.80 -24.94 -12.56
C ALA A 61 -1.94 -24.54 -11.35
N ALA A 62 -0.99 -23.61 -11.54
CA ALA A 62 -0.11 -23.13 -10.48
C ALA A 62 -0.83 -22.23 -9.44
N LEU A 63 -1.94 -21.60 -9.83
CA LEU A 63 -2.66 -20.63 -9.01
C LEU A 63 -3.90 -21.23 -8.32
N ASN A 64 -3.84 -22.50 -7.91
CA ASN A 64 -4.92 -23.12 -7.16
C ASN A 64 -5.34 -22.24 -5.95
N PRO A 65 -6.64 -21.94 -5.76
CA PRO A 65 -7.13 -21.10 -4.66
C PRO A 65 -6.69 -21.55 -3.26
N ARG A 66 -6.39 -22.84 -3.06
CA ARG A 66 -5.85 -23.37 -1.80
C ARG A 66 -4.55 -22.69 -1.37
N HIS A 67 -3.76 -22.17 -2.30
CA HIS A 67 -2.54 -21.43 -1.98
C HIS A 67 -2.81 -20.08 -1.30
N VAL A 68 -4.04 -19.57 -1.36
CA VAL A 68 -4.47 -18.33 -0.68
C VAL A 68 -4.97 -18.62 0.73
N THR A 69 -5.52 -19.82 0.98
CA THR A 69 -6.17 -20.20 2.23
C THR A 69 -5.33 -19.92 3.49
N PRO A 70 -4.02 -20.22 3.55
CA PRO A 70 -3.22 -19.93 4.74
C PRO A 70 -3.23 -18.45 5.13
N ALA A 71 -3.09 -17.55 4.15
CA ALA A 71 -3.16 -16.10 4.38
C ALA A 71 -4.56 -15.68 4.85
N ALA A 72 -5.61 -16.20 4.22
CA ALA A 72 -6.99 -15.88 4.59
C ALA A 72 -7.29 -16.25 6.05
N ILE A 73 -6.86 -17.43 6.50
CA ILE A 73 -7.05 -17.90 7.88
C ILE A 73 -6.18 -17.10 8.86
N PHE A 74 -4.91 -16.85 8.52
CA PHE A 74 -4.01 -16.10 9.40
C PHE A 74 -4.52 -14.68 9.67
N LEU A 75 -4.99 -13.96 8.64
CA LEU A 75 -5.42 -12.56 8.74
C LEU A 75 -6.70 -12.34 9.55
N VAL A 76 -7.42 -13.41 9.90
CA VAL A 76 -8.60 -13.39 10.78
C VAL A 76 -8.40 -14.20 12.07
N SER A 77 -7.20 -14.73 12.30
CA SER A 77 -6.88 -15.49 13.50
C SER A 77 -6.71 -14.60 14.73
N ARG A 78 -6.60 -15.20 15.92
CA ARG A 78 -6.27 -14.47 17.16
C ARG A 78 -4.87 -13.83 17.11
N GLU A 79 -3.99 -14.34 16.27
CA GLU A 79 -2.63 -13.85 16.03
C GLU A 79 -2.54 -12.94 14.79
N ALA A 80 -3.69 -12.61 14.18
CA ALA A 80 -3.73 -11.76 13.02
C ALA A 80 -3.02 -10.42 13.29
N PRO A 81 -2.27 -9.88 12.32
CA PRO A 81 -1.76 -8.53 12.43
C PRO A 81 -2.91 -7.52 12.39
N ASN A 82 -2.58 -6.24 12.45
CA ASN A 82 -3.50 -5.15 12.09
C ASN A 82 -2.88 -4.35 10.95
N ARG A 83 -3.70 -3.72 10.10
CA ARG A 83 -3.24 -2.85 9.01
C ARG A 83 -2.27 -3.56 8.06
N THR A 84 -2.58 -4.79 7.67
CA THR A 84 -1.76 -5.54 6.71
C THR A 84 -2.50 -5.74 5.41
N VAL A 85 -1.87 -5.38 4.30
CA VAL A 85 -2.26 -5.81 2.95
C VAL A 85 -1.33 -6.96 2.56
N MET A 86 -1.85 -8.18 2.46
CA MET A 86 -1.06 -9.37 2.15
C MET A 86 -1.40 -9.91 0.76
N PHE A 87 -0.40 -10.00 -0.11
CA PHE A 87 -0.51 -10.79 -1.33
C PHE A 87 -0.33 -12.28 -1.01
N ALA A 88 -1.16 -13.12 -1.64
CA ALA A 88 -1.05 -14.57 -1.52
C ALA A 88 -1.47 -15.26 -2.82
N GLY A 89 -0.70 -16.25 -3.26
CA GLY A 89 -0.99 -17.03 -4.46
C GLY A 89 0.21 -17.87 -4.91
N GLY A 90 -0.03 -19.04 -5.51
CA GLY A 90 1.04 -19.92 -6.02
C GLY A 90 2.10 -20.33 -4.98
N GLY A 91 1.74 -20.37 -3.70
CA GLY A 91 2.66 -20.65 -2.60
C GLY A 91 3.50 -19.45 -2.12
N THR A 92 3.28 -18.26 -2.68
CA THR A 92 3.99 -17.03 -2.30
C THR A 92 3.15 -16.15 -1.38
N PHE A 93 3.82 -15.43 -0.48
CA PHE A 93 3.21 -14.49 0.47
C PHE A 93 4.08 -13.24 0.57
N SER A 94 3.49 -12.06 0.44
CA SER A 94 4.20 -10.79 0.61
C SER A 94 3.29 -9.72 1.19
N LYS A 95 3.89 -8.68 1.80
CA LYS A 95 3.17 -7.53 2.34
C LYS A 95 3.34 -6.33 1.42
N LEU A 96 2.25 -5.60 1.19
CA LEU A 96 2.29 -4.28 0.59
C LEU A 96 2.35 -3.21 1.68
N GLU A 97 3.23 -2.24 1.50
CA GLU A 97 3.33 -1.05 2.35
C GLU A 97 3.35 0.22 1.49
N ILE A 98 2.66 1.26 1.96
CA ILE A 98 2.81 2.61 1.44
C ILE A 98 3.93 3.28 2.23
N ARG A 99 4.91 3.84 1.51
CA ARG A 99 6.04 4.57 2.08
C ARG A 99 6.16 5.93 1.41
N GLU A 100 6.68 6.89 2.16
CA GLU A 100 6.93 8.25 1.71
C GLU A 100 8.42 8.58 1.85
N SER A 101 9.04 9.23 0.87
CA SER A 101 10.42 9.71 1.01
C SER A 101 10.54 10.68 2.19
N LYS A 102 11.78 10.95 2.63
CA LYS A 102 12.00 11.99 3.66
C LYS A 102 11.55 13.37 3.17
N GLY A 103 11.63 13.59 1.87
CA GLY A 103 11.41 14.88 1.24
C GLY A 103 12.49 15.88 1.64
N ILE A 104 12.36 17.09 1.12
CA ILE A 104 13.29 18.19 1.37
C ILE A 104 12.52 19.44 1.77
N PHE A 105 13.25 20.38 2.36
CA PHE A 105 12.79 21.76 2.46
C PHE A 105 13.39 22.59 1.32
N ILE A 106 12.55 23.44 0.71
CA ILE A 106 12.95 24.46 -0.25
C ILE A 106 12.57 25.81 0.35
N ALA A 107 13.56 26.70 0.46
CA ALA A 107 13.40 28.06 0.97
C ALA A 107 12.36 28.84 0.15
N GLU A 108 11.69 29.79 0.78
CA GLU A 108 10.55 30.50 0.18
C GLU A 108 10.92 31.22 -1.12
N ASP A 109 12.10 31.84 -1.17
CA ASP A 109 12.63 32.57 -2.31
C ASP A 109 13.11 31.66 -3.47
N GLU A 110 13.31 30.38 -3.20
CA GLU A 110 13.70 29.37 -4.20
C GLU A 110 12.56 28.42 -4.57
N ARG A 111 11.37 28.57 -3.98
CA ARG A 111 10.27 27.61 -4.12
C ARG A 111 9.48 27.85 -5.41
N ASP A 112 10.00 27.30 -6.50
CA ASP A 112 9.33 27.27 -7.81
C ASP A 112 9.39 25.88 -8.45
N ALA A 113 8.75 25.74 -9.62
CA ALA A 113 8.70 24.47 -10.36
C ALA A 113 10.09 24.02 -10.84
N ASP A 114 10.95 24.96 -11.22
CA ASP A 114 12.29 24.68 -11.72
C ASP A 114 13.18 24.12 -10.60
N ARG A 115 13.07 24.66 -9.39
CA ARG A 115 13.79 24.16 -8.22
C ARG A 115 13.30 22.78 -7.80
N VAL A 116 11.99 22.51 -7.87
CA VAL A 116 11.44 21.17 -7.64
C VAL A 116 11.98 20.17 -8.65
N ALA A 117 12.03 20.53 -9.94
CA ALA A 117 12.59 19.68 -10.99
C ALA A 117 14.10 19.43 -10.78
N ALA A 118 14.85 20.48 -10.45
CA ALA A 118 16.30 20.40 -10.21
C ALA A 118 16.66 19.52 -9.01
N ARG A 119 15.76 19.37 -8.02
CA ARG A 119 15.95 18.54 -6.83
C ARG A 119 15.06 17.30 -6.79
N PHE A 120 14.50 16.90 -7.93
CA PHE A 120 13.52 15.80 -7.98
C PHE A 120 14.09 14.47 -7.47
N ASP A 121 15.36 14.16 -7.77
CA ASP A 121 16.03 12.95 -7.29
C ASP A 121 16.15 12.93 -5.76
N GLU A 122 16.41 14.07 -5.13
CA GLU A 122 16.50 14.20 -3.68
C GLU A 122 15.10 14.12 -3.02
N ILE A 123 14.09 14.73 -3.65
CA ILE A 123 12.69 14.60 -3.24
C ILE A 123 12.25 13.13 -3.28
N GLY A 124 12.68 12.40 -4.31
CA GLY A 124 12.32 11.03 -4.60
C GLY A 124 13.16 9.97 -3.90
N ASP A 125 14.15 10.33 -3.09
CA ASP A 125 15.01 9.34 -2.43
C ASP A 125 14.24 8.50 -1.40
N MET A 126 14.10 7.20 -1.72
CA MET A 126 13.41 6.21 -0.91
C MET A 126 14.34 5.44 0.04
N SER A 127 15.66 5.70 0.02
CA SER A 127 16.66 4.98 0.83
C SER A 127 16.34 4.97 2.34
N ALA A 128 15.75 6.07 2.84
CA ALA A 128 15.34 6.26 4.22
C ALA A 128 13.83 6.56 4.37
N SER A 129 12.98 6.05 3.46
CA SER A 129 11.55 6.36 3.43
C SER A 129 10.82 6.03 4.74
N ASP A 130 9.84 6.85 5.09
CA ASP A 130 8.94 6.69 6.22
C ASP A 130 7.74 5.80 5.89
N HIS A 131 7.25 5.07 6.90
CA HIS A 131 5.98 4.36 6.85
C HIS A 131 5.02 4.97 7.86
N PHE A 132 3.98 5.64 7.37
CA PHE A 132 2.99 6.30 8.21
C PHE A 132 1.76 5.42 8.44
N THR A 133 1.25 5.45 9.68
CA THR A 133 0.05 4.72 10.08
C THR A 133 -1.12 5.64 10.45
N HIS A 134 -0.84 6.95 10.64
CA HIS A 134 -1.84 7.97 10.89
C HIS A 134 -1.52 9.25 10.09
N GLY A 135 -2.57 9.98 9.68
CA GLY A 135 -2.39 11.19 8.86
C GLY A 135 -1.63 12.33 9.57
N ASN A 136 -1.71 12.42 10.90
CA ASN A 136 -0.97 13.41 11.69
C ASN A 136 0.55 13.18 11.71
N GLU A 137 1.01 11.94 11.51
CA GLU A 137 2.44 11.64 11.43
C GLU A 137 3.08 12.31 10.21
N HIS A 138 2.38 12.30 9.07
CA HIS A 138 2.80 13.03 7.87
C HIS A 138 2.87 14.55 8.14
N ILE A 139 1.84 15.12 8.78
CA ILE A 139 1.81 16.55 9.13
C ILE A 139 3.01 16.91 10.03
N ALA A 140 3.32 16.08 11.03
CA ALA A 140 4.46 16.27 11.91
C ALA A 140 5.79 16.24 11.14
N LYS A 141 5.95 15.35 10.16
CA LYS A 141 7.13 15.34 9.28
C LYS A 141 7.27 16.67 8.52
N VAL A 142 6.19 17.14 7.90
CA VAL A 142 6.20 18.39 7.13
C VAL A 142 6.63 19.57 8.01
N LEU A 143 6.06 19.70 9.21
CA LEU A 143 6.44 20.74 10.16
C LEU A 143 7.90 20.63 10.62
N THR A 144 8.38 19.40 10.86
CA THR A 144 9.77 19.14 11.25
C THR A 144 10.75 19.57 10.15
N ASN A 145 10.45 19.23 8.89
CA ASN A 145 11.28 19.62 7.76
C ASN A 145 11.30 21.15 7.58
N ALA A 146 10.17 21.83 7.81
CA ALA A 146 10.11 23.28 7.76
C ALA A 146 10.94 23.95 8.87
N GLN A 147 10.89 23.43 10.10
CA GLN A 147 11.60 23.99 11.24
C GLN A 147 13.12 23.82 11.17
N LYS A 148 13.61 22.64 10.74
CA LYS A 148 15.05 22.32 10.64
C LYS A 148 15.83 23.19 9.65
N ALA A 149 15.15 23.88 8.76
CA ALA A 149 15.76 24.75 7.76
C ALA A 149 15.69 26.24 8.12
N THR A 150 14.94 26.61 9.16
CA THR A 150 14.80 27.99 9.65
C THR A 150 15.58 28.26 10.94
N GLY A 151 16.20 27.24 11.53
CA GLY A 151 17.07 27.33 12.71
C GLY A 151 18.49 26.90 12.38
#